data_AF-A3LWS9-F1
#
_entry.id   AF-A3LWS9-F1
#
_cell.length_a   1.000
_cell.length_b   1.000
_cell.length_c   1.000
_cell.angle_alpha   90.00
_cell.angle_beta   90.00
_cell.angle_gamma   90.00
#
_symmetry.space_group_name_H-M   'P 1'
#
loop_
_entity.id
_entity.type
_entity.pdbx_description
1 polymer ?
#
loop_
_entity_poly.entity_id
_entity_poly.type
_entity_poly.pdbx_seq_one_letter_code
_entity_poly.pdbx_strand_id
1 'polypeptide(L)'
;LPHFPEDIKGVDENAYSLLYKNKVQKPMPVLMSNEFFSLIFFPSDHFVSSYRKSNISYTFTNYGPSKLNSQVLEKAINSYKGKYRSTTFFQENLQPFTTAVGRSNNRKLMKRCLFNALCDQVKTQDQLVSVSGIFRFRFLSVPVTDKDKSKVQRDISNSVNRILEDRMYRSLLSSGTKKSNQA
;
A
#
# COMPACT_ATOMS: atom_id res chain seq x y z
N LEU A 1 5.18 -5.63 -19.70
CA LEU A 1 4.98 -4.59 -18.66
C LEU A 1 3.58 -4.02 -18.78
N PRO A 2 3.00 -3.38 -17.75
CA PRO A 2 1.80 -2.57 -17.93
C PRO A 2 2.08 -1.46 -18.97
N HIS A 3 1.13 -1.17 -19.84
CA HIS A 3 1.23 -0.07 -20.82
C HIS A 3 0.67 1.22 -20.22
N PHE A 4 -0.33 1.08 -19.34
CA PHE A 4 -0.95 2.18 -18.61
C PHE A 4 -0.99 1.91 -17.10
N PRO A 5 -1.04 2.95 -16.23
CA PRO A 5 -1.26 2.77 -14.80
C PRO A 5 -2.52 1.95 -14.48
N GLU A 6 -3.55 2.03 -15.32
CA GLU A 6 -4.82 1.31 -15.24
C GLU A 6 -4.63 -0.21 -15.31
N ASP A 7 -3.61 -0.68 -16.04
CA ASP A 7 -3.31 -2.11 -16.24
C ASP A 7 -2.85 -2.82 -14.96
N ILE A 8 -2.36 -2.06 -13.97
CA ILE A 8 -2.06 -2.60 -12.64
C ILE A 8 -3.41 -2.79 -11.92
N LYS A 9 -3.99 -3.99 -12.01
CA LYS A 9 -5.30 -4.28 -11.42
C LYS A 9 -5.19 -4.59 -9.93
N GLY A 10 -6.35 -4.69 -9.29
CA GLY A 10 -6.47 -5.07 -7.89
C GLY A 10 -6.28 -6.57 -7.66
N VAL A 11 -6.67 -7.00 -6.46
CA VAL A 11 -6.83 -8.41 -6.12
C VAL A 11 -8.31 -8.79 -6.11
N ASP A 12 -8.59 -10.09 -6.14
CA ASP A 12 -9.93 -10.62 -5.86
C ASP A 12 -10.38 -10.30 -4.42
N GLU A 13 -11.69 -10.25 -4.20
CA GLU A 13 -12.25 -9.95 -2.89
C GLU A 13 -11.84 -10.99 -1.84
N ASN A 14 -11.74 -12.26 -2.25
CA ASN A 14 -11.31 -13.35 -1.39
C ASN A 14 -9.90 -13.13 -0.80
N ALA A 15 -9.04 -12.40 -1.52
CA ALA A 15 -7.69 -12.09 -1.07
C ALA A 15 -7.67 -11.23 0.20
N TYR A 16 -8.65 -10.35 0.41
CA TYR A 16 -8.64 -9.45 1.57
C TYR A 16 -8.68 -10.24 2.88
N SER A 17 -9.54 -11.25 2.97
CA SER A 17 -9.65 -12.11 4.17
C SER A 17 -8.30 -12.76 4.54
N LEU A 18 -7.52 -13.17 3.54
CA LEU A 18 -6.21 -13.80 3.69
C LEU A 18 -5.13 -12.77 4.01
N LEU A 19 -5.14 -11.65 3.28
CA LEU A 19 -4.19 -10.56 3.46
C LEU A 19 -4.29 -9.95 4.85
N TYR A 20 -5.43 -10.01 5.54
CA TYR A 20 -5.56 -9.52 6.92
C TYR A 20 -5.07 -10.52 7.99
N LYS A 21 -4.82 -11.79 7.64
CA LYS A 21 -4.36 -12.80 8.61
C LYS A 21 -2.90 -12.54 9.01
N ASN A 22 -2.65 -12.48 10.32
CA ASN A 22 -1.31 -12.33 10.87
C ASN A 22 -0.34 -13.42 10.41
N LYS A 23 -0.81 -14.67 10.27
CA LYS A 23 0.01 -15.79 9.77
C LYS A 23 0.57 -15.55 8.37
N VAL A 24 -0.14 -14.76 7.56
CA VAL A 24 0.22 -14.45 6.17
C VAL A 24 1.09 -13.21 6.09
N GLN A 25 0.79 -12.18 6.88
CA GLN A 25 1.55 -10.92 6.85
C GLN A 25 2.89 -11.00 7.61
N LYS A 26 2.90 -11.59 8.81
CA LYS A 26 4.07 -11.53 9.72
C LYS A 26 5.34 -12.15 9.12
N PRO A 27 5.29 -13.26 8.37
CA PRO A 27 6.49 -13.83 7.77
C PRO A 27 7.08 -12.98 6.65
N MET A 28 6.30 -12.07 6.06
CA MET A 28 6.71 -11.30 4.88
C MET A 28 7.52 -10.07 5.29
N PRO A 29 8.71 -9.86 4.71
CA PRO A 29 9.52 -8.69 5.02
C PRO A 29 8.86 -7.41 4.51
N VAL A 30 9.03 -6.32 5.27
CA VAL A 30 8.64 -4.99 4.82
C VAL A 30 9.61 -4.52 3.74
N LEU A 31 9.09 -4.20 2.56
CA LEU A 31 9.88 -3.72 1.44
C LEU A 31 10.34 -2.28 1.66
N MET A 32 9.42 -1.43 2.14
CA MET A 32 9.65 -0.02 2.42
C MET A 32 8.69 0.46 3.50
N SER A 33 9.14 1.38 4.35
CA SER A 33 8.26 2.07 5.29
C SER A 33 8.74 3.50 5.47
N ASN A 34 7.84 4.45 5.32
CA ASN A 34 8.07 5.87 5.57
C ASN A 34 6.84 6.48 6.27
N GLU A 35 6.80 7.80 6.37
CA GLU A 35 5.69 8.54 7.01
C GLU A 35 4.35 8.46 6.25
N PHE A 36 4.38 8.16 4.95
CA PHE A 36 3.19 8.14 4.09
C PHE A 36 2.62 6.73 3.93
N PHE A 37 3.48 5.71 3.85
CA PHE A 37 3.06 4.34 3.65
C PHE A 37 4.07 3.32 4.17
N SER A 38 3.56 2.10 4.39
CA SER A 38 4.35 0.87 4.49
C SER A 38 3.99 -0.04 3.32
N LEU A 39 4.99 -0.66 2.70
CA LEU A 39 4.85 -1.49 1.52
C LEU A 39 5.38 -2.90 1.81
N ILE A 40 4.55 -3.89 1.53
CA ILE A 40 4.92 -5.31 1.53
C ILE A 40 4.69 -5.84 0.11
N PHE A 41 5.62 -6.65 -0.37
CA PHE A 41 5.51 -7.32 -1.66
C PHE A 41 5.27 -8.81 -1.45
N PHE A 42 4.25 -9.35 -2.12
CA PHE A 42 3.98 -10.78 -2.19
C PHE A 42 4.38 -11.27 -3.59
N PRO A 43 5.43 -12.08 -3.73
CA PRO A 43 5.90 -12.52 -5.04
C PRO A 43 4.90 -13.48 -5.70
N SER A 44 5.06 -13.71 -7.00
CA SER A 44 4.12 -14.48 -7.81
C SER A 44 3.91 -15.95 -7.37
N ASP A 45 4.88 -16.52 -6.64
CA ASP A 45 4.88 -17.86 -6.04
C ASP A 45 4.27 -17.92 -4.63
N HIS A 46 3.90 -16.77 -4.05
CA HIS A 46 3.15 -16.73 -2.80
C HIS A 46 1.68 -17.11 -3.03
N PHE A 47 1.08 -17.92 -2.15
CA PHE A 47 -0.28 -18.46 -2.38
C PHE A 47 -1.35 -17.37 -2.58
N VAL A 48 -1.27 -16.25 -1.83
CA VAL A 48 -2.17 -15.09 -1.99
C VAL A 48 -2.07 -14.45 -3.39
N SER A 49 -0.92 -14.57 -4.05
CA SER A 49 -0.72 -14.06 -5.39
C SER A 49 -1.51 -14.82 -6.44
N SER A 50 -2.18 -15.94 -6.12
CA SER A 50 -3.17 -16.59 -6.99
C SER A 50 -4.42 -15.74 -7.21
N TYR A 51 -4.74 -14.83 -6.29
CA TYR A 51 -5.89 -13.93 -6.37
C TYR A 51 -5.60 -12.62 -7.10
N ARG A 52 -4.44 -12.51 -7.76
CA ARG A 52 -4.03 -11.32 -8.51
C ARG A 52 -4.84 -11.17 -9.80
N LYS A 53 -5.33 -9.97 -10.13
CA LYS A 53 -6.09 -9.72 -11.38
C LYS A 53 -5.19 -9.34 -12.57
N SER A 54 -3.91 -9.12 -12.31
CA SER A 54 -2.85 -8.84 -13.28
C SER A 54 -1.52 -9.35 -12.75
N ASN A 55 -0.53 -9.58 -13.64
CA ASN A 55 0.81 -10.04 -13.26
C ASN A 55 1.43 -9.20 -12.14
N ILE A 56 1.26 -7.88 -12.26
CA ILE A 56 1.58 -6.93 -11.19
C ILE A 56 0.25 -6.40 -10.68
N SER A 57 -0.10 -6.74 -9.44
CA SER A 57 -1.33 -6.32 -8.79
C SER A 57 -1.04 -5.36 -7.64
N TYR A 58 -2.00 -4.49 -7.38
CA TYR A 58 -1.93 -3.45 -6.36
C TYR A 58 -3.08 -3.60 -5.38
N THR A 59 -2.80 -3.57 -4.10
CA THR A 59 -3.82 -3.53 -3.04
C THR A 59 -3.41 -2.56 -1.96
N PHE A 60 -4.39 -2.06 -1.20
CA PHE A 60 -4.13 -1.08 -0.17
C PHE A 60 -5.04 -1.25 1.05
N THR A 61 -4.55 -0.75 2.19
CA THR A 61 -5.35 -0.55 3.39
C THR A 61 -5.16 0.87 3.86
N ASN A 62 -6.26 1.59 4.10
CA ASN A 62 -6.19 2.93 4.68
C ASN A 62 -6.06 2.79 6.20
N TYR A 63 -4.95 3.24 6.77
CA TYR A 63 -4.83 3.47 8.20
C TYR A 63 -4.86 4.98 8.39
N GLY A 64 -6.05 5.54 8.58
CA GLY A 64 -6.16 6.95 8.91
C GLY A 64 -5.59 7.18 10.30
N PRO A 65 -4.66 8.13 10.51
CA PRO A 65 -4.33 8.58 11.85
C PRO A 65 -5.61 9.14 12.49
N SER A 66 -5.67 9.27 13.80
CA SER A 66 -6.85 9.87 14.41
C SER A 66 -7.03 11.33 13.97
N LYS A 67 -8.27 11.80 13.75
CA LYS A 67 -8.57 13.22 13.43
C LYS A 67 -7.91 14.21 14.40
N LEU A 68 -7.72 13.75 15.63
CA LEU A 68 -7.08 14.47 16.71
C LEU A 68 -5.81 13.72 17.11
N ASN A 69 -4.89 14.39 17.82
CA ASN A 69 -3.67 13.76 18.35
C ASN A 69 -3.96 12.57 19.32
N SER A 70 -5.23 12.33 19.66
CA SER A 70 -5.67 11.22 20.50
C SER A 70 -6.88 10.50 19.88
N GLN A 71 -6.76 9.18 19.73
CA GLN A 71 -7.86 8.31 19.32
C GLN A 71 -9.03 8.33 20.32
N VAL A 72 -8.74 8.50 21.62
CA VAL A 72 -9.78 8.58 22.66
C VAL A 72 -10.62 9.84 22.44
N LEU A 73 -9.95 10.95 22.15
CA LEU A 73 -10.59 12.24 21.94
C LEU A 73 -11.40 12.25 20.64
N GLU A 74 -10.88 11.64 19.58
CA GLU A 74 -11.64 11.45 18.34
C GLU A 74 -12.89 10.59 18.55
N LYS A 75 -12.78 9.48 19.30
CA LYS A 75 -13.94 8.65 19.65
C LYS A 75 -14.98 9.46 20.43
N ALA A 76 -14.53 10.26 21.40
CA ALA A 76 -15.40 11.13 22.18
C ALA A 76 -16.14 12.14 21.29
N ILE A 77 -15.42 12.85 20.40
CA ILE A 77 -16.02 13.79 19.44
C ILE A 77 -17.02 13.09 18.51
N ASN A 78 -16.65 11.95 17.91
CA ASN A 78 -17.53 11.22 16.99
C ASN A 78 -18.78 10.65 17.70
N SER A 79 -18.68 10.34 18.99
CA SER A 79 -19.79 9.84 19.81
C SER A 79 -20.67 10.94 20.41
N TYR A 80 -20.24 12.21 20.35
CA TYR A 80 -20.93 13.33 20.96
C TYR A 80 -22.28 13.61 20.27
N LYS A 81 -23.37 13.55 21.06
CA LYS A 81 -24.75 13.79 20.60
C LYS A 81 -25.39 15.05 21.20
N GLY A 82 -24.60 15.91 21.86
CA GLY A 82 -25.12 17.08 22.56
C GLY A 82 -25.36 18.31 21.67
N LYS A 83 -25.69 19.43 22.32
CA LYS A 83 -26.10 20.71 21.71
C LYS A 83 -25.12 21.24 20.64
N TYR A 84 -23.82 20.97 20.77
CA TYR A 84 -22.80 21.47 19.84
C TYR A 84 -22.52 20.57 18.63
N ARG A 85 -23.23 19.44 18.47
CA ARG A 85 -22.97 18.48 17.38
C ARG A 85 -23.12 19.11 15.99
N SER A 86 -24.00 20.10 15.85
CA SER A 86 -24.25 20.79 14.60
C SER A 86 -23.25 21.89 14.28
N THR A 87 -22.32 22.22 15.18
CA THR A 87 -21.30 23.22 14.87
C THR A 87 -20.29 22.67 13.86
N THR A 88 -19.74 23.57 13.03
CA THR A 88 -18.79 23.22 11.97
C THR A 88 -17.64 22.37 12.50
N PHE A 89 -17.13 22.68 13.69
CA PHE A 89 -16.05 21.93 14.33
C PHE A 89 -16.34 20.42 14.49
N PHE A 90 -17.57 20.03 14.86
CA PHE A 90 -17.96 18.61 15.01
C PHE A 90 -18.31 17.94 13.67
N GLN A 91 -18.65 18.72 12.65
CA GLN A 91 -19.02 18.21 11.33
C GLN A 91 -17.83 18.14 10.35
N GLU A 92 -16.82 18.97 10.55
CA GLU A 92 -15.71 19.11 9.62
C GLU A 92 -14.80 17.88 9.64
N ASN A 93 -14.60 17.31 8.45
CA ASN A 93 -13.71 16.18 8.23
C ASN A 93 -12.34 16.71 7.80
N LEU A 94 -11.48 16.96 8.78
CA LEU A 94 -10.14 17.54 8.57
C LEU A 94 -9.13 16.58 7.90
N GLN A 95 -9.52 15.34 7.61
CA GLN A 95 -8.59 14.31 7.14
C GLN A 95 -8.86 13.89 5.69
N PRO A 96 -7.86 13.96 4.78
CA PRO A 96 -8.08 13.59 3.39
C PRO A 96 -8.40 12.09 3.20
N PHE A 97 -8.03 11.20 4.13
CA PHE A 97 -8.43 9.78 4.07
C PHE A 97 -9.90 9.54 4.45
N THR A 98 -10.57 10.49 5.09
CA THR A 98 -12.01 10.37 5.42
C THR A 98 -12.89 10.68 4.22
N THR A 99 -12.42 11.52 3.28
CA THR A 99 -13.16 11.84 2.05
C THR A 99 -12.91 10.80 0.95
N ALA A 100 -13.95 10.48 0.17
CA ALA A 100 -13.82 9.57 -0.96
C ALA A 100 -12.85 10.11 -2.02
N VAL A 101 -12.86 11.44 -2.22
CA VAL A 101 -11.99 12.15 -3.16
C VAL A 101 -10.52 12.04 -2.72
N GLY A 102 -10.20 12.32 -1.46
CA GLY A 102 -8.81 12.23 -0.97
C GLY A 102 -8.26 10.80 -1.04
N ARG A 103 -9.07 9.78 -0.67
CA ARG A 103 -8.71 8.37 -0.87
C ARG A 103 -8.47 8.04 -2.35
N SER A 104 -9.31 8.55 -3.25
CA SER A 104 -9.17 8.30 -4.70
C SER A 104 -7.88 8.93 -5.24
N ASN A 105 -7.62 10.17 -4.89
CA ASN A 105 -6.44 10.91 -5.34
C ASN A 105 -5.14 10.27 -4.84
N ASN A 106 -5.07 9.89 -3.55
CA ASN A 106 -3.88 9.22 -3.03
C ASN A 106 -3.63 7.88 -3.73
N ARG A 107 -4.69 7.09 -3.98
CA ARG A 107 -4.58 5.82 -4.71
C ARG A 107 -4.06 6.00 -6.13
N LYS A 108 -4.59 6.99 -6.85
CA LYS A 108 -4.13 7.33 -8.20
C LYS A 108 -2.65 7.74 -8.20
N LEU A 109 -2.25 8.55 -7.23
CA LEU A 109 -0.84 8.97 -7.07
C LEU A 109 0.07 7.75 -6.87
N MET A 110 -0.22 6.90 -5.88
CA MET A 110 0.62 5.73 -5.55
C MET A 110 0.71 4.76 -6.71
N LYS A 111 -0.42 4.51 -7.39
CA LYS A 111 -0.49 3.64 -8.57
C LYS A 111 0.35 4.19 -9.72
N ARG A 112 0.28 5.50 -9.98
CA ARG A 112 1.09 6.17 -11.01
C ARG A 112 2.59 6.12 -10.68
N CYS A 113 2.96 6.36 -9.43
CA CYS A 113 4.35 6.25 -8.99
C CYS A 113 4.89 4.82 -9.15
N LEU A 114 4.08 3.81 -8.80
CA LEU A 114 4.45 2.40 -8.99
C LEU A 114 4.61 2.06 -10.48
N PHE A 115 3.67 2.49 -11.32
CA PHE A 115 3.74 2.31 -12.76
C PHE A 115 5.03 2.89 -13.34
N ASN A 116 5.32 4.17 -13.04
CA ASN A 116 6.53 4.83 -13.51
C ASN A 116 7.79 4.08 -13.05
N ALA A 117 7.87 3.71 -11.76
CA ALA A 117 9.01 2.95 -11.23
C ALA A 117 9.23 1.61 -11.97
N LEU A 118 8.16 0.90 -12.30
CA LEU A 118 8.25 -0.37 -13.04
C LEU A 118 8.74 -0.17 -14.47
N CYS A 119 8.21 0.83 -15.19
CA CYS A 119 8.63 1.16 -16.55
C CYS A 119 10.10 1.63 -16.59
N ASP A 120 10.52 2.39 -15.58
CA ASP A 120 11.87 2.94 -15.49
C ASP A 120 12.92 1.86 -15.20
N GLN A 121 12.60 0.85 -14.38
CA GLN A 121 13.59 -0.09 -13.86
C GLN A 121 13.54 -1.50 -14.48
N VAL A 122 12.36 -1.96 -14.91
CA VAL A 122 12.20 -3.29 -15.47
C VAL A 122 12.47 -3.22 -16.97
N LYS A 123 13.57 -3.82 -17.42
CA LYS A 123 14.00 -3.85 -18.82
C LYS A 123 13.96 -5.25 -19.43
N THR A 124 14.07 -6.29 -18.62
CA THR A 124 14.08 -7.68 -19.10
C THR A 124 12.87 -8.48 -18.60
N GLN A 125 12.61 -9.61 -19.26
CA GLN A 125 11.55 -10.53 -18.85
C GLN A 125 11.82 -11.14 -17.47
N ASP A 126 13.09 -11.45 -17.13
CA ASP A 126 13.45 -12.00 -15.81
C ASP A 126 13.21 -10.99 -14.68
N GLN A 127 13.48 -9.71 -14.94
CA GLN A 127 13.15 -8.63 -14.01
C GLN A 127 11.63 -8.50 -13.85
N LEU A 128 10.87 -8.64 -14.95
CA LEU A 128 9.41 -8.65 -14.90
C LEU A 128 8.86 -9.79 -14.03
N VAL A 129 9.41 -10.99 -14.16
CA VAL A 129 9.05 -12.14 -13.32
C VAL A 129 9.36 -11.84 -11.84
N SER A 130 10.50 -11.21 -11.56
CA SER A 130 10.94 -10.87 -10.20
C SER A 130 9.99 -9.89 -9.50
N VAL A 131 9.37 -8.96 -10.24
CA VAL A 131 8.42 -7.98 -9.69
C VAL A 131 6.95 -8.40 -9.87
N SER A 132 6.69 -9.57 -10.46
CA SER A 132 5.35 -10.12 -10.61
C SER A 132 4.82 -10.58 -9.25
N GLY A 133 3.62 -10.13 -8.88
CA GLY A 133 3.08 -10.32 -7.55
C GLY A 133 2.09 -9.24 -7.12
N ILE A 134 1.89 -9.12 -5.81
CA ILE A 134 1.00 -8.14 -5.19
C ILE A 134 1.82 -7.12 -4.40
N PHE A 135 1.71 -5.85 -4.78
CA PHE A 135 2.19 -4.71 -4.00
C PHE A 135 1.10 -4.26 -3.03
N ARG A 136 1.29 -4.54 -1.73
CA ARG A 136 0.35 -4.16 -0.68
C ARG A 136 0.82 -2.92 0.05
N PHE A 137 0.08 -1.83 -0.14
CA PHE A 137 0.31 -0.56 0.54
C PHE A 137 -0.55 -0.44 1.80
N ARG A 138 0.06 -0.10 2.92
CA ARG A 138 -0.64 0.44 4.08
C ARG A 138 -0.39 1.93 4.11
N PHE A 139 -1.44 2.73 3.88
CA PHE A 139 -1.33 4.18 3.94
C PHE A 139 -1.39 4.67 5.37
N LEU A 140 -0.52 5.61 5.70
CA LEU A 140 -0.31 6.21 7.01
C LEU A 140 -0.58 7.72 6.99
N SER A 141 -0.15 8.41 5.93
CA SER A 141 -0.38 9.84 5.72
C SER A 141 -0.54 10.17 4.23
N VAL A 142 -1.10 11.34 3.92
CA VAL A 142 -1.26 11.82 2.53
C VAL A 142 -0.14 12.80 2.20
N PRO A 143 0.64 12.59 1.13
CA PRO A 143 1.62 13.57 0.67
C PRO A 143 0.89 14.80 0.11
N VAL A 144 1.11 15.97 0.71
CA VAL A 144 0.41 17.21 0.32
C VAL A 144 1.31 18.06 -0.57
N THR A 145 2.56 18.28 -0.16
CA THR A 145 3.48 19.15 -0.89
C THR A 145 4.13 18.42 -2.07
N ASP A 146 4.67 19.18 -3.04
CA ASP A 146 5.39 18.56 -4.16
C ASP A 146 6.68 17.87 -3.71
N LYS A 147 7.29 18.35 -2.63
CA LYS A 147 8.42 17.69 -1.97
C LYS A 147 8.01 16.30 -1.44
N ASP A 148 6.85 16.19 -0.81
CA ASP A 148 6.32 14.92 -0.30
C ASP A 148 6.03 13.94 -1.44
N LYS A 149 5.36 14.42 -2.50
CA LYS A 149 5.07 13.61 -3.69
C LYS A 149 6.35 13.10 -4.35
N SER A 150 7.37 13.95 -4.44
CA SER A 150 8.68 13.59 -4.99
C SER A 150 9.39 12.54 -4.13
N LYS A 151 9.28 12.66 -2.79
CA LYS A 151 9.79 11.66 -1.85
C LYS A 151 9.09 10.31 -2.02
N VAL A 152 7.76 10.31 -2.11
CA VAL A 152 6.96 9.10 -2.38
C VAL A 152 7.38 8.43 -3.69
N GLN A 153 7.55 9.20 -4.77
CA GLN A 153 7.99 8.66 -6.06
C GLN A 153 9.37 8.01 -5.94
N ARG A 154 10.32 8.67 -5.28
CA ARG A 154 11.67 8.14 -5.05
C ARG A 154 11.64 6.85 -4.21
N ASP A 155 10.88 6.83 -3.12
CA ASP A 155 10.81 5.67 -2.23
C ASP A 155 10.16 4.46 -2.92
N ILE A 156 9.13 4.68 -3.75
CA ILE A 156 8.53 3.62 -4.57
C ILE A 156 9.52 3.12 -5.63
N SER A 157 10.25 4.02 -6.28
CA SER A 157 11.33 3.66 -7.22
C SER A 157 12.38 2.79 -6.51
N ASN A 158 12.91 3.23 -5.37
CA ASN A 158 13.87 2.46 -4.58
C ASN A 158 13.32 1.10 -4.14
N SER A 159 12.02 1.00 -3.88
CA SER A 159 11.36 -0.26 -3.51
C SER A 159 11.37 -1.28 -4.65
N VAL A 160 11.05 -0.84 -5.88
CA VAL A 160 11.14 -1.72 -7.05
C VAL A 160 12.60 -2.13 -7.27
N ASN A 161 13.55 -1.21 -7.11
CA ASN A 161 14.96 -1.51 -7.33
C ASN A 161 15.48 -2.51 -6.30
N ARG A 162 15.03 -2.38 -5.05
CA ARG A 162 15.34 -3.33 -3.98
C ARG A 162 14.84 -4.74 -4.29
N ILE A 163 13.68 -4.90 -4.91
CA ILE A 163 13.23 -6.22 -5.40
C ILE A 163 14.18 -6.75 -6.49
N LEU A 164 14.77 -5.88 -7.31
CA LEU A 164 15.62 -6.25 -8.44
C LEU A 164 17.08 -6.53 -8.06
N GLU A 165 17.65 -5.79 -7.12
CA GLU A 165 19.10 -5.76 -6.87
C GLU A 165 19.49 -6.28 -5.48
N ASP A 166 18.64 -6.13 -4.46
CA ASP A 166 18.97 -6.47 -3.07
C ASP A 166 18.83 -7.98 -2.82
N ARG A 167 19.98 -8.68 -2.86
CA ARG A 167 20.09 -10.12 -2.60
C ARG A 167 19.64 -10.51 -1.18
N MET A 168 19.91 -9.66 -0.19
CA MET A 168 19.53 -9.93 1.20
C MET A 168 18.01 -9.87 1.35
N TYR A 169 17.38 -8.84 0.78
CA TYR A 169 15.93 -8.74 0.74
C TYR A 169 15.30 -9.93 0.01
N ARG A 170 15.84 -10.35 -1.14
CA ARG A 170 15.34 -11.53 -1.89
C ARG A 170 15.42 -12.83 -1.08
N SER A 171 16.49 -13.03 -0.33
CA SER A 171 16.65 -14.19 0.55
C SER A 171 15.61 -14.20 1.69
N LEU A 172 15.40 -13.04 2.32
CA LEU A 172 14.36 -12.85 3.34
C LEU A 172 12.96 -13.07 2.75
N LEU A 173 12.71 -12.55 1.55
CA LEU A 173 11.45 -12.69 0.85
C LEU A 173 11.14 -14.16 0.53
N SER A 174 12.10 -14.90 -0.02
CA SER A 174 11.93 -16.32 -0.31
C SER A 174 11.64 -17.14 0.95
N SER A 175 12.39 -16.85 2.03
CA SER A 175 12.20 -17.50 3.33
C SER A 175 10.82 -17.18 3.94
N GLY A 176 10.38 -15.93 3.86
CA GLY A 176 9.07 -15.46 4.31
C GLY A 176 7.93 -16.10 3.52
N THR A 177 8.06 -16.15 2.19
CA THR A 177 7.09 -16.79 1.30
C THR A 177 6.93 -18.27 1.62
N LYS A 178 8.04 -19.02 1.79
CA LYS A 178 7.98 -20.44 2.16
C LYS A 178 7.24 -20.67 3.49
N LYS A 179 7.56 -19.87 4.51
CA LYS A 179 6.89 -19.96 5.83
C LYS A 179 5.40 -19.63 5.74
N SER A 180 5.05 -18.58 4.99
CA SER A 180 3.67 -18.15 4.81
C SER A 180 2.84 -19.17 4.03
N ASN A 181 3.41 -19.78 2.98
CA ASN A 181 2.74 -20.80 2.17
C ASN A 181 2.48 -22.12 2.93
N GLN A 182 3.17 -22.37 4.04
CA GLN A 182 3.00 -23.56 4.89
C GLN A 182 1.96 -23.38 6.02
N ALA A 183 1.48 -22.14 6.24
CA ALA A 183 0.70 -21.75 7.41
C ALA A 183 -0.82 -21.66 7.18
#